data_AF-A0A317SN21-F1
#
_entry.id   AF-A0A317SN21-F1
#
_cell.length_a   1.000
_cell.length_b   1.000
_cell.length_c   1.000
_cell.angle_alpha   90.00
_cell.angle_beta   90.00
_cell.angle_gamma   90.00
#
_symmetry.space_group_name_H-M   'P 1'
#
loop_
_entity.id
_entity.type
_entity.pdbx_description
1 polymer ?
#
loop_
_entity_poly.entity_id
_entity_poly.type
_entity_poly.pdbx_seq_one_letter_code
_entity_poly.pdbx_strand_id
1 'polypeptide(L)'
;MASVTAHNVDRWLALGREIAVDSRWWLENSGGEVKIVILISVSEAEKRIHLEKWEMESFPNQGAKSASPNAPTAAPAKTQEVDIVGDVVTGGPLHLAFEKLMLREPRPGEGDIVFDTKELEQYAAFVWRSTQ
;
A
#
# COMPACT_ATOMS: atom_id res chain seq x y z
N MET A 1 9.23 19.59 28.39
CA MET A 1 8.80 18.29 27.80
C MET A 1 8.13 18.55 26.46
N ALA A 2 8.93 18.74 25.40
CA ALA A 2 8.46 18.84 24.02
C ALA A 2 9.67 18.55 23.11
N SER A 3 10.06 17.29 22.95
CA SER A 3 11.16 16.94 22.01
C SER A 3 11.18 15.49 21.52
N VAL A 4 10.24 14.62 21.93
CA VAL A 4 10.21 13.22 21.45
C VAL A 4 9.31 13.07 20.22
N THR A 5 8.27 13.90 20.09
CA THR A 5 7.27 13.76 19.02
C THR A 5 7.79 14.16 17.64
N ALA A 6 8.61 15.20 17.52
CA ALA A 6 9.12 15.64 16.21
C ALA A 6 10.19 14.69 15.63
N HIS A 7 11.04 14.11 16.48
CA HIS A 7 12.13 13.23 16.05
C HIS A 7 11.61 11.89 15.49
N ASN A 8 10.50 11.39 16.01
CA ASN A 8 9.86 10.18 15.49
C ASN A 8 9.20 10.43 14.12
N VAL A 9 8.50 11.55 13.94
CA VAL A 9 7.82 11.89 12.68
C VAL A 9 8.83 12.00 11.52
N ASP A 10 10.00 12.60 11.73
CA ASP A 10 11.04 12.70 10.70
C ASP A 10 11.63 11.32 10.32
N ARG A 11 11.79 10.43 11.30
CA ARG A 11 12.24 9.05 11.06
C ARG A 11 11.19 8.22 10.31
N TRP A 12 9.90 8.43 10.57
CA TRP A 12 8.79 7.83 9.82
C TRP A 12 8.77 8.27 8.36
N LEU A 13 8.96 9.57 8.10
CA LEU A 13 9.00 10.10 6.74
C LEU A 13 10.24 9.64 5.96
N ALA A 14 11.38 9.44 6.64
CA ALA A 14 12.59 8.92 6.01
C ALA A 14 12.46 7.43 5.65
N LEU A 15 11.98 6.59 6.58
CA LEU A 15 11.73 5.16 6.33
C LEU A 15 10.64 4.95 5.27
N GLY A 16 9.56 5.74 5.32
CA GLY A 16 8.51 5.68 4.30
C GLY A 16 9.03 6.01 2.90
N ARG A 17 10.02 6.92 2.76
CA ARG A 17 10.63 7.27 1.47
C ARG A 17 11.49 6.15 0.90
N GLU A 18 12.31 5.49 1.71
CA GLU A 18 13.16 4.38 1.25
C GLU A 18 12.30 3.21 0.79
N ILE A 19 11.29 2.84 1.58
CA ILE A 19 10.42 1.71 1.27
C ILE A 19 9.50 2.01 0.06
N ALA A 20 9.09 3.28 -0.13
CA ALA A 20 8.38 3.70 -1.34
C ALA A 20 9.27 3.62 -2.60
N VAL A 21 10.56 3.92 -2.49
CA VAL A 21 11.52 3.75 -3.60
C VAL A 21 11.67 2.26 -3.95
N ASP A 22 11.82 1.40 -2.95
CA ASP A 22 11.90 -0.05 -3.16
C ASP A 22 10.63 -0.60 -3.82
N SER A 23 9.45 -0.13 -3.39
CA SER A 23 8.15 -0.56 -3.97
C SER A 23 8.01 -0.20 -5.44
N ARG A 24 8.42 1.02 -5.81
CA ARG A 24 8.45 1.45 -7.20
C ARG A 24 9.41 0.60 -8.01
N TRP A 25 10.59 0.31 -7.45
CA TRP A 25 11.58 -0.54 -8.10
C TRP A 25 11.02 -1.95 -8.38
N TRP A 26 10.35 -2.58 -7.41
CA TRP A 26 9.72 -3.89 -7.62
C TRP A 26 8.66 -3.88 -8.74
N LEU A 27 7.85 -2.83 -8.83
CA LEU A 27 6.82 -2.71 -9.87
C LEU A 27 7.41 -2.45 -11.26
N GLU A 28 8.46 -1.64 -11.34
CA GLU A 28 9.12 -1.28 -12.62
C GLU A 28 10.03 -2.39 -13.13
N ASN A 29 10.72 -3.08 -12.22
CA ASN A 29 11.86 -3.94 -12.58
C ASN A 29 11.54 -5.45 -12.50
N SER A 30 10.30 -5.82 -12.19
CA SER A 30 9.81 -7.22 -12.18
C SER A 30 9.39 -7.76 -13.56
N GLY A 31 9.52 -6.97 -14.64
CA GLY A 31 8.99 -7.37 -15.94
C GLY A 31 7.45 -7.52 -15.97
N GLY A 32 6.78 -6.94 -14.99
CA GLY A 32 5.33 -7.04 -14.83
C GLY A 32 4.85 -8.27 -14.06
N GLU A 33 5.72 -9.04 -13.42
CA GLU A 33 5.31 -10.17 -12.57
C GLU A 33 4.74 -9.71 -11.22
N VAL A 34 5.21 -8.57 -10.71
CA VAL A 34 4.66 -7.95 -9.49
C VAL A 34 3.53 -7.00 -9.89
N LYS A 35 2.32 -7.25 -9.40
CA LYS A 35 1.13 -6.42 -9.69
C LYS A 35 0.69 -5.56 -8.51
N ILE A 36 0.99 -5.98 -7.29
CA ILE A 36 0.67 -5.30 -6.04
C ILE A 36 1.90 -5.36 -5.13
N VAL A 37 2.29 -4.23 -4.55
CA VAL A 37 3.23 -4.16 -3.42
C VAL A 37 2.48 -3.59 -2.21
N ILE A 38 2.59 -4.27 -1.07
CA ILE A 38 2.02 -3.81 0.20
C ILE A 38 3.17 -3.40 1.12
N LEU A 39 3.14 -2.15 1.55
CA LEU A 39 4.03 -1.66 2.59
C LEU A 39 3.31 -1.59 3.91
N ILE A 40 3.97 -2.07 4.96
CA ILE A 40 3.43 -2.06 6.32
C ILE A 40 4.48 -1.41 7.22
N SER A 41 4.09 -0.31 7.84
CA SER A 41 4.89 0.44 8.80
C SER A 41 4.23 0.36 10.17
N VAL A 42 4.98 -0.06 11.20
CA VAL A 42 4.42 -0.34 12.54
C VAL A 42 5.16 0.47 13.61
N SER A 43 4.44 1.38 14.26
CA SER A 43 4.89 2.20 15.38
C SER A 43 4.31 1.68 16.68
N GLU A 44 5.11 0.98 17.49
CA GLU A 44 4.62 0.53 18.79
C GLU A 44 4.37 1.72 19.75
N ALA A 45 5.26 2.71 19.74
CA ALA A 45 5.18 3.87 20.62
C ALA A 45 3.90 4.70 20.39
N GLU A 46 3.48 4.81 19.13
CA GLU A 46 2.26 5.55 18.75
C GLU A 46 1.05 4.63 18.61
N LYS A 47 1.22 3.31 18.82
CA LYS A 47 0.23 2.27 18.51
C LYS A 47 -0.40 2.48 17.12
N ARG A 48 0.46 2.71 16.13
CA ARG A 48 0.08 3.00 14.74
C ARG A 48 0.55 1.90 13.79
N ILE A 49 -0.33 1.48 12.90
CA ILE A 49 -0.01 0.66 11.72
C ILE A 49 -0.41 1.49 10.50
N HIS A 50 0.53 1.69 9.59
CA HIS A 50 0.29 2.38 8.32
C HIS A 50 0.53 1.40 7.18
N LEU A 51 -0.47 1.25 6.32
CA LEU A 51 -0.42 0.39 5.14
C LEU A 51 -0.52 1.23 3.87
N GLU A 52 0.36 0.95 2.93
CA GLU A 52 0.25 1.49 1.57
C GLU A 52 0.14 0.36 0.57
N LYS A 53 -0.77 0.51 -0.40
CA LYS A 53 -0.87 -0.38 -1.56
C LYS A 53 -0.37 0.35 -2.79
N TRP A 54 0.60 -0.25 -3.46
CA TRP A 54 1.21 0.27 -4.67
C TRP A 54 0.96 -0.67 -5.85
N GLU A 55 0.58 -0.10 -7.00
CA GLU A 55 0.30 -0.83 -8.23
C GLU A 55 0.77 -0.02 -9.46
N MET A 56 0.88 -0.66 -10.62
CA MET A 56 1.03 0.07 -11.89
C MET A 56 -0.33 0.66 -12.30
N GLU A 57 -0.46 1.98 -12.23
CA GLU A 57 -1.67 2.70 -12.62
C GLU A 57 -1.51 3.30 -14.02
N SER A 58 -2.54 3.17 -14.85
CA SER A 58 -2.54 3.68 -16.23
C SER A 58 -3.17 5.07 -16.26
N PHE A 59 -2.45 6.04 -16.82
CA PHE A 59 -2.89 7.42 -16.93
C PHE A 59 -3.10 7.83 -18.40
N PRO A 60 -4.11 8.67 -18.70
CA PRO A 60 -4.26 9.27 -20.02
C PRO A 60 -3.02 10.11 -20.36
N ASN A 61 -2.44 9.87 -21.54
CA ASN A 61 -1.22 10.54 -21.97
C ASN A 61 -1.55 11.94 -22.51
N GLN A 62 -1.63 12.96 -21.65
CA GLN A 62 -2.09 14.31 -22.05
C GLN A 62 -1.01 15.20 -22.72
N GLY A 63 0.14 14.66 -23.17
CA GLY A 63 1.23 15.53 -23.67
C GLY A 63 2.28 14.94 -24.61
N ALA A 64 2.10 13.74 -25.16
CA ALA A 64 3.17 13.12 -25.96
C ALA A 64 3.26 13.67 -27.40
N LYS A 65 4.36 14.35 -27.73
CA LYS A 65 4.83 14.61 -29.11
C LYS A 65 5.51 13.37 -29.73
N SER A 66 4.95 12.18 -29.51
CA SER A 66 5.45 10.92 -30.07
C SER A 66 4.38 10.21 -30.89
N ALA A 67 4.81 9.31 -31.78
CA ALA A 67 4.05 8.73 -32.88
C ALA A 67 2.74 7.98 -32.52
N SER A 68 2.39 7.86 -31.23
CA SER A 68 1.08 7.39 -30.78
C SER A 68 0.58 8.27 -29.62
N PRO A 69 -0.19 9.34 -29.91
CA PRO A 69 -0.72 10.27 -28.91
C PRO A 69 -1.68 9.64 -27.88
N ASN A 70 -2.11 8.38 -28.11
CA ASN A 70 -3.20 7.75 -27.37
C ASN A 70 -2.80 6.49 -26.58
N ALA A 71 -1.51 6.13 -26.54
CA ALA A 71 -1.07 5.00 -25.71
C ALA A 71 -1.10 5.41 -24.22
N PRO A 72 -1.82 4.70 -23.34
CA PRO A 72 -1.78 4.94 -21.89
C PRO A 72 -0.36 4.75 -21.38
N THR A 73 0.08 5.65 -20.50
CA THR A 73 1.35 5.49 -19.78
C THR A 73 1.02 4.85 -18.44
N ALA A 74 1.70 3.75 -18.11
CA ALA A 74 1.60 3.13 -16.80
C ALA A 74 2.78 3.54 -15.91
N ALA A 75 2.52 3.88 -14.67
CA ALA A 75 3.56 4.20 -13.68
C ALA A 75 3.18 3.66 -12.29
N PRO A 76 4.16 3.32 -11.43
CA PRO A 76 3.87 2.94 -10.07
C PRO A 76 3.18 4.07 -9.29
N ALA A 77 2.04 3.77 -8.70
CA ALA A 77 1.26 4.72 -7.90
C ALA A 77 0.77 4.06 -6.61
N LYS A 78 0.68 4.87 -5.54
CA LYS A 78 -0.03 4.48 -4.33
C LYS A 78 -1.52 4.55 -4.61
N THR A 79 -2.17 3.39 -4.70
CA THR A 79 -3.58 3.27 -5.08
C THR A 79 -4.50 3.16 -3.87
N GLN A 80 -3.99 2.73 -2.72
CA GLN A 80 -4.70 2.80 -1.44
C GLN A 80 -3.74 3.10 -0.29
N GLU A 81 -4.27 3.74 0.74
CA GLU A 81 -3.59 4.04 2.00
C GLU A 81 -4.55 3.73 3.13
N VAL A 82 -4.08 2.98 4.13
CA VAL A 82 -4.86 2.62 5.32
C VAL A 82 -4.04 2.95 6.55
N ASP A 83 -4.64 3.66 7.49
CA ASP A 83 -4.06 3.97 8.79
C ASP A 83 -4.88 3.31 9.89
N ILE A 84 -4.19 2.72 10.86
CA ILE A 84 -4.77 2.18 12.08
C ILE A 84 -4.06 2.83 13.25
N VAL A 85 -4.77 3.60 14.08
CA VAL A 85 -4.23 4.27 15.26
C VAL A 85 -5.06 3.84 16.47
N GLY A 86 -4.45 3.07 17.37
CA GLY A 86 -5.21 2.38 18.41
C GLY A 86 -6.18 1.37 17.82
N ASP A 87 -7.48 1.60 18.00
CA ASP A 87 -8.61 0.83 17.47
C ASP A 87 -9.32 1.52 16.30
N VAL A 88 -8.84 2.69 15.86
CA VAL A 88 -9.46 3.46 14.78
C VAL A 88 -8.79 3.15 13.45
N VAL A 89 -9.58 2.69 12.49
CA VAL A 89 -9.14 2.45 11.10
C VAL A 89 -9.65 3.56 10.18
N THR A 90 -8.77 4.08 9.33
CA THR A 90 -9.09 5.07 8.28
C THR A 90 -8.54 4.62 6.93
N GLY A 91 -9.26 4.88 5.85
CA GLY A 91 -8.84 4.51 4.48
C GLY A 91 -9.10 3.05 4.10
N GLY A 92 -9.54 2.22 5.04
CA GLY A 92 -10.03 0.87 4.76
C GLY A 92 -11.40 0.85 4.09
N PRO A 93 -11.86 -0.31 3.59
CA PRO A 93 -11.17 -1.61 3.58
C PRO A 93 -9.98 -1.69 2.60
N LEU A 94 -9.04 -2.61 2.85
CA LEU A 94 -7.92 -2.86 1.93
C LEU A 94 -8.35 -3.90 0.87
N HIS A 95 -8.31 -3.53 -0.40
CA HIS A 95 -8.74 -4.38 -1.51
C HIS A 95 -7.55 -4.92 -2.30
N LEU A 96 -7.45 -6.24 -2.41
CA LEU A 96 -6.48 -6.92 -3.26
C LEU A 96 -7.23 -7.68 -4.36
N ALA A 97 -7.10 -7.18 -5.59
CA ALA A 97 -7.79 -7.78 -6.73
C ALA A 97 -7.24 -9.18 -7.02
N PHE A 98 -8.13 -10.15 -7.18
CA PHE A 98 -7.77 -11.55 -7.38
C PHE A 98 -6.84 -11.74 -8.58
N GLU A 99 -7.19 -11.13 -9.71
CA GLU A 99 -6.44 -11.24 -10.96
C GLU A 99 -5.00 -10.73 -10.83
N LYS A 100 -4.78 -9.73 -9.97
CA LYS A 100 -3.45 -9.18 -9.70
C LYS A 100 -2.62 -10.09 -8.79
N LEU A 101 -3.27 -10.78 -7.86
CA LEU A 101 -2.61 -11.74 -6.97
C LEU A 101 -2.32 -13.08 -7.66
N MET A 102 -3.26 -13.55 -8.47
CA MET A 102 -3.24 -14.90 -9.05
C MET A 102 -2.78 -14.93 -10.50
N LEU A 103 -2.63 -13.76 -11.13
CA LEU A 103 -2.22 -13.58 -12.53
C LEU A 103 -3.12 -14.33 -13.54
N ARG A 104 -4.41 -14.47 -13.20
CA ARG A 104 -5.43 -15.12 -14.01
C ARG A 104 -6.83 -14.68 -13.59
N GLU A 105 -7.81 -14.93 -14.46
CA GLU A 105 -9.23 -14.74 -14.18
C GLU A 105 -9.72 -15.59 -12.99
N PRO A 106 -10.65 -15.06 -12.17
CA PRO A 106 -11.29 -15.83 -11.11
C PRO A 106 -12.19 -16.93 -11.67
N ARG A 107 -12.20 -18.08 -11.00
CA ARG A 107 -13.15 -19.17 -11.24
C ARG A 107 -14.40 -18.98 -10.38
N PRO A 108 -15.50 -19.71 -10.64
CA PRO A 108 -16.66 -19.68 -9.76
C PRO A 108 -16.28 -19.95 -8.31
N GLY A 109 -16.59 -19.01 -7.41
CA GLY A 109 -16.25 -19.08 -5.99
C GLY A 109 -14.92 -18.42 -5.60
N GLU A 110 -14.12 -17.96 -6.57
CA GLU A 110 -12.94 -17.13 -6.33
C GLU A 110 -13.28 -15.65 -6.50
N GLY A 111 -12.58 -14.78 -5.79
CA GLY A 111 -12.82 -13.34 -5.84
C GLY A 111 -11.74 -12.56 -5.09
N ASP A 112 -11.90 -11.25 -5.10
CA ASP A 112 -10.97 -10.33 -4.45
C ASP A 112 -10.82 -10.64 -2.97
N ILE A 113 -9.61 -10.44 -2.45
CA ILE A 113 -9.37 -10.46 -1.02
C ILE A 113 -9.64 -9.05 -0.50
N VAL A 114 -10.61 -8.93 0.39
CA VAL A 114 -10.97 -7.67 1.04
C VAL A 114 -10.71 -7.82 2.52
N PHE A 115 -9.75 -7.06 3.05
CA PHE A 115 -9.59 -6.94 4.50
C PHE A 115 -10.50 -5.82 4.98
N ASP A 116 -11.60 -6.21 5.61
CA ASP A 116 -12.57 -5.24 6.10
C ASP A 116 -12.04 -4.47 7.32
N THR A 117 -12.74 -3.40 7.71
CA THR A 117 -12.35 -2.56 8.84
C THR A 117 -12.17 -3.37 10.12
N LYS A 118 -13.03 -4.37 10.37
CA LYS A 118 -13.01 -5.18 11.58
C LYS A 118 -11.84 -6.17 11.57
N GLU A 119 -11.54 -6.77 10.43
CA GLU A 119 -10.36 -7.62 10.27
C GLU A 119 -9.07 -6.82 10.46
N LEU A 120 -9.03 -5.57 9.98
CA LEU A 120 -7.91 -4.65 10.20
C LEU A 120 -7.76 -4.28 11.69
N GLU A 121 -8.86 -3.99 12.39
CA GLU A 121 -8.87 -3.79 13.85
C GLU A 121 -8.36 -5.02 14.60
N GLN A 122 -8.80 -6.21 14.21
CA GLN A 122 -8.37 -7.49 14.80
C GLN A 122 -6.89 -7.76 14.57
N TYR A 123 -6.40 -7.46 13.37
CA TYR A 123 -4.98 -7.54 13.06
C TYR A 123 -4.17 -6.60 13.96
N ALA A 124 -4.59 -5.36 14.13
CA ALA A 124 -3.91 -4.41 15.02
C ALA A 124 -3.91 -4.91 16.48
N ALA A 125 -5.04 -5.43 16.96
CA ALA A 125 -5.13 -6.01 18.30
C ALA A 125 -4.18 -7.23 18.47
N PHE A 126 -4.03 -8.05 17.43
CA PHE A 126 -3.08 -9.16 17.42
C PHE A 126 -1.64 -8.66 17.51
N VAL A 127 -1.26 -7.69 16.67
CA VAL A 127 0.09 -7.09 16.67
C VAL A 127 0.41 -6.55 18.07
N TRP A 128 -0.48 -5.75 18.68
CA TRP A 128 -0.20 -5.14 19.98
C TRP A 128 -0.21 -6.10 21.17
N ARG A 129 -0.88 -7.25 21.07
CA ARG A 129 -0.76 -8.32 22.08
C ARG A 129 0.60 -9.01 22.02
N SER A 130 1.20 -9.09 20.84
CA SER A 130 2.49 -9.74 20.64
C SER A 130 3.70 -8.89 21.08
N THR A 131 3.49 -7.62 21.44
CA THR A 131 4.54 -6.71 21.90
C THR A 131 4.53 -6.45 23.41
N GLN A 132 3.72 -7.20 24.18
CA GLN A 132 3.65 -7.11 25.65
C GLN A 132 4.59 -8.08 26.37
#